data_AF-A0AAW0E6E5-F1
#
_entry.id   AF-A0AAW0E6E5-F1
#
_cell.length_a   1.000
_cell.length_b   1.000
_cell.length_c   1.000
_cell.angle_alpha   90.00
_cell.angle_beta   90.00
_cell.angle_gamma   90.00
#
_symmetry.space_group_name_H-M   'P 1'
#
loop_
_entity.id
_entity.type
_entity.pdbx_description
1 polymer ?
#
loop_
_entity_poly.entity_id
_entity_poly.type
_entity_poly.pdbx_seq_one_letter_code
_entity_poly.pdbx_strand_id
1 'polypeptide(L)'
;MKLGLVASALLLSANAAFAELLSPVSGAVINANDKLNITLKTYHFGRAHTESITAYLLRNDGLCGDLNGDFSTRIVTDFEPNYTWINPSGLSIPSYTTESFNPAGWYAKGDVTLVVEERFSASGPANLATYTTKIQIVD
;
A
#
# COMPACT_ATOMS: atom_id res chain seq x y z
N MET A 1 -11.51 -52.61 4.25
CA MET A 1 -11.62 -51.17 4.59
C MET A 1 -10.42 -50.75 5.42
N LYS A 2 -9.64 -49.79 4.91
CA LYS A 2 -8.94 -48.76 5.69
C LYS A 2 -8.24 -47.83 4.69
N LEU A 3 -8.95 -46.77 4.30
CA LEU A 3 -8.32 -45.59 3.73
C LEU A 3 -7.54 -44.92 4.86
N GLY A 4 -6.22 -44.89 4.75
CA GLY A 4 -5.34 -44.04 5.53
C GLY A 4 -4.57 -43.15 4.58
N LEU A 5 -5.26 -42.23 3.90
CA LEU A 5 -4.59 -41.22 3.11
C LEU A 5 -4.20 -40.07 4.04
N VAL A 6 -2.90 -39.92 4.19
CA VAL A 6 -2.21 -38.85 4.91
C VAL A 6 -2.63 -37.51 4.31
N ALA A 7 -3.36 -36.70 5.08
CA ALA A 7 -3.54 -35.28 4.77
C ALA A 7 -2.82 -34.46 5.85
N SER A 8 -1.49 -34.62 5.89
CA SER A 8 -0.62 -33.61 6.48
C SER A 8 -0.40 -32.51 5.43
N ALA A 9 -0.40 -31.25 5.89
CA ALA A 9 -0.06 -30.04 5.15
C ALA A 9 -1.16 -29.45 4.24
N LEU A 10 -2.21 -28.90 4.86
CA LEU A 10 -2.92 -27.74 4.31
C LEU A 10 -3.37 -26.93 5.52
N LEU A 11 -2.78 -25.74 5.70
CA LEU A 11 -3.27 -24.56 6.45
C LEU A 11 -2.12 -23.62 6.90
N LEU A 12 -0.87 -23.84 6.47
CA LEU A 12 0.11 -22.75 6.40
C LEU A 12 -0.08 -21.94 5.12
N SER A 13 -1.09 -21.06 5.09
CA SER A 13 -1.11 -19.87 4.21
C SER A 13 -2.26 -18.89 4.48
N ALA A 14 -2.91 -18.90 5.65
CA ALA A 14 -4.01 -17.96 5.91
C ALA A 14 -3.54 -16.52 6.23
N ASN A 15 -2.27 -16.28 6.57
CA ASN A 15 -1.84 -14.99 7.15
C ASN A 15 -1.14 -14.03 6.17
N ALA A 16 -1.04 -14.36 4.89
CA ALA A 16 -0.35 -13.51 3.89
C ALA A 16 -1.29 -12.64 3.04
N ALA A 17 -2.61 -12.75 3.19
CA ALA A 17 -3.59 -12.12 2.30
C ALA A 17 -4.22 -10.80 2.81
N PHE A 18 -3.72 -10.23 3.91
CA PHE A 18 -4.47 -9.19 4.62
C PHE A 18 -4.08 -7.75 4.32
N ALA A 19 -2.92 -7.47 3.74
CA ALA A 19 -2.59 -6.09 3.37
C ALA A 19 -2.10 -5.96 1.95
N GLU A 20 -2.61 -4.93 1.28
CA GLU A 20 -2.57 -4.81 -0.16
C GLU A 20 -2.77 -3.34 -0.54
N LEU A 21 -1.98 -2.88 -1.51
CA LEU A 21 -2.22 -1.64 -2.19
C LEU A 21 -3.33 -1.86 -3.22
N LEU A 22 -4.51 -1.29 -2.98
CA LEU A 22 -5.69 -1.47 -3.83
C LEU A 22 -5.68 -0.52 -5.02
N SER A 23 -5.16 0.69 -4.85
CA SER A 23 -5.03 1.69 -5.90
C SER A 23 -3.80 2.56 -5.67
N PRO A 24 -3.08 2.96 -6.74
CA PRO A 24 -3.24 2.47 -8.11
C PRO A 24 -2.77 1.01 -8.27
N VAL A 25 -3.41 0.26 -9.17
CA VAL A 25 -2.98 -1.10 -9.51
C VAL A 25 -1.72 -1.07 -10.39
N SER A 26 -0.98 -2.17 -10.41
CA SER A 26 0.22 -2.26 -11.25
C SER A 26 -0.13 -2.11 -12.73
N GLY A 27 0.62 -1.25 -13.44
CA GLY A 27 0.37 -0.87 -14.82
C GLY A 27 -0.60 0.28 -15.00
N ALA A 28 -1.10 0.90 -13.92
CA ALA A 28 -1.99 2.06 -14.03
C ALA A 28 -1.28 3.22 -14.74
N VAL A 29 -2.02 3.87 -15.64
CA VAL A 29 -1.61 5.09 -16.33
C VAL A 29 -2.32 6.27 -15.66
N ILE A 30 -1.55 7.24 -15.19
CA ILE A 30 -2.04 8.40 -14.44
C ILE A 30 -1.71 9.65 -15.22
N ASN A 31 -2.69 10.54 -15.40
CA ASN A 31 -2.42 11.82 -16.03
C ASN A 31 -1.59 12.71 -15.10
N ALA A 32 -0.63 13.45 -15.64
CA ALA A 32 0.29 14.31 -14.92
C ALA A 32 -0.45 15.46 -14.20
N ASN A 33 -1.63 15.84 -14.69
CA ASN A 33 -2.49 16.86 -14.11
C ASN A 33 -3.47 16.29 -13.07
N ASP A 34 -3.62 14.97 -12.99
CA ASP A 34 -4.45 14.32 -11.98
C ASP A 34 -3.66 14.14 -10.68
N LYS A 35 -4.37 14.12 -9.56
CA LYS A 35 -3.79 13.73 -8.29
C LYS A 35 -3.61 12.21 -8.23
N LEU A 36 -2.60 11.78 -7.47
CA LEU A 36 -2.36 10.36 -7.20
C LEU A 36 -3.29 9.90 -6.07
N ASN A 37 -4.24 9.03 -6.42
CA ASN A 37 -5.17 8.41 -5.47
C ASN A 37 -4.63 7.10 -4.95
N ILE A 38 -4.33 7.06 -3.65
CA ILE A 38 -3.73 5.90 -2.98
C ILE A 38 -4.77 5.31 -2.06
N THR A 39 -5.10 4.03 -2.28
CA THR A 39 -5.99 3.27 -1.43
C THR A 39 -5.26 2.05 -0.90
N LEU A 40 -5.15 1.94 0.42
CA LEU A 40 -4.45 0.87 1.10
C LEU A 40 -5.41 0.08 1.99
N LYS A 41 -5.37 -1.24 1.84
CA LYS A 41 -5.89 -2.19 2.82
C LYS A 41 -4.81 -2.44 3.87
N THR A 42 -5.06 -2.02 5.10
CA THR A 42 -4.05 -2.01 6.17
C THR A 42 -3.77 -3.38 6.75
N TYR A 43 -2.51 -3.61 7.11
CA TYR A 43 -2.12 -4.81 7.84
C TYR A 43 -2.35 -4.61 9.33
N HIS A 44 -3.41 -5.17 9.89
CA HIS A 44 -3.51 -5.26 11.34
C HIS A 44 -2.70 -6.47 11.84
N PHE A 45 -1.43 -6.26 12.21
CA PHE A 45 -0.62 -7.27 12.93
C PHE A 45 -1.22 -7.49 14.31
N GLY A 46 -2.24 -8.34 14.41
CA GLY A 46 -2.70 -9.02 15.62
C GLY A 46 -3.04 -8.18 16.86
N ARG A 47 -2.90 -6.84 16.84
CA ARG A 47 -3.17 -5.81 17.87
C ARG A 47 -2.52 -4.44 17.57
N ALA A 48 -1.57 -4.32 16.64
CA ALA A 48 -0.94 -3.03 16.33
C ALA A 48 -1.85 -2.17 15.43
N HIS A 49 -2.02 -0.89 15.78
CA HIS A 49 -2.68 0.08 14.92
C HIS A 49 -1.64 0.78 14.04
N THR A 50 -2.07 1.20 12.85
CA THR A 50 -1.26 2.01 11.94
C THR A 50 -0.97 3.36 12.57
N GLU A 51 0.30 3.75 12.66
CA GLU A 51 0.77 5.06 13.13
C GLU A 51 0.93 6.07 12.00
N SER A 52 1.39 5.59 10.83
CA SER A 52 1.52 6.44 9.64
C SER A 52 1.56 5.61 8.38
N ILE A 53 1.06 6.18 7.28
CA ILE A 53 1.22 5.66 5.93
C ILE A 53 1.96 6.72 5.10
N THR A 54 3.09 6.37 4.51
CA THR A 54 3.85 7.30 3.67
C THR A 54 4.05 6.72 2.29
N ALA A 55 3.78 7.51 1.25
CA ALA A 55 3.93 7.07 -0.13
C ALA A 55 4.99 7.87 -0.88
N TYR A 56 5.78 7.18 -1.69
CA TYR A 56 6.92 7.72 -2.45
C TYR A 56 6.89 7.21 -3.89
N LEU A 57 7.45 7.98 -4.82
CA LEU A 57 7.64 7.57 -6.21
C LEU A 57 9.14 7.38 -6.50
N LEU A 58 9.51 6.22 -7.03
CA LEU A 58 10.86 5.85 -7.44
C LEU A 58 10.95 5.75 -8.96
N ARG A 59 12.03 6.27 -9.55
CA ARG A 59 12.45 5.97 -10.92
C ARG A 59 13.55 4.91 -10.90
N ASN A 60 13.85 4.33 -12.07
CA ASN A 60 14.93 3.33 -12.19
C ASN A 60 16.33 3.88 -11.85
N ASP A 61 16.52 5.19 -11.79
CA ASP A 61 17.75 5.88 -11.41
C ASP A 61 17.81 6.29 -9.92
N GLY A 62 16.74 6.05 -9.15
CA GLY A 62 16.65 6.40 -7.72
C GLY A 62 15.29 6.96 -7.31
N LEU A 63 15.24 7.72 -6.21
CA LEU A 63 14.05 8.51 -5.88
C LEU A 63 13.80 9.56 -6.97
N CYS A 64 12.53 9.75 -7.35
CA CYS A 64 12.15 10.80 -8.27
C CYS A 64 12.38 12.18 -7.63
N GLY A 65 13.52 12.81 -7.91
CA GLY A 65 13.82 14.18 -7.47
C GLY A 65 14.63 14.25 -6.17
N ASP A 66 15.47 15.29 -6.09
CA ASP A 66 16.55 15.47 -5.11
C ASP A 66 16.19 15.15 -3.65
N LEU A 67 17.17 14.58 -2.94
CA LEU A 67 17.20 14.19 -1.52
C LEU A 67 16.89 15.33 -0.50
N ASN A 68 16.45 16.52 -0.95
CA ASN A 68 16.25 17.72 -0.14
C ASN A 68 14.78 18.12 0.12
N GLY A 69 13.83 17.19 -0.05
CA GLY A 69 12.74 17.10 0.92
C GLY A 69 11.39 17.71 0.55
N ASP A 70 10.73 17.21 -0.50
CA ASP A 70 9.25 17.29 -0.55
C ASP A 70 8.60 16.29 -1.53
N PHE A 71 8.93 15.00 -1.38
CA PHE A 71 8.31 13.95 -2.20
C PHE A 71 7.85 12.78 -1.33
N SER A 72 6.82 13.04 -0.53
CA SER A 72 5.99 11.98 0.03
C SER A 72 4.55 12.48 0.16
N THR A 73 3.58 11.75 -0.40
CA THR A 73 2.21 11.86 0.14
C THR A 73 2.27 11.17 1.50
N ARG A 74 2.59 11.95 2.53
CA ARG A 74 2.58 11.46 3.91
C ARG A 74 1.16 11.55 4.44
N ILE A 75 0.53 10.40 4.61
CA ILE A 75 -0.71 10.26 5.35
C ILE A 75 -0.29 9.93 6.79
N VAL A 76 -0.29 10.92 7.66
CA VAL A 76 -0.26 10.60 9.09
C VAL A 76 -1.60 9.94 9.40
N THR A 77 -1.61 8.72 9.97
CA THR A 77 -2.87 8.03 10.31
C THR A 77 -3.31 8.43 11.71
N ASP A 78 -3.15 9.71 12.05
CA ASP A 78 -3.70 10.34 13.24
C ASP A 78 -5.23 10.50 13.16
N PHE A 79 -5.83 10.12 12.03
CA PHE A 79 -7.26 9.98 11.81
C PHE A 79 -7.66 8.51 11.62
N GLU A 80 -8.92 8.18 11.92
CA GLU A 80 -9.49 6.85 11.75
C GLU A 80 -9.54 6.42 10.27
N PRO A 81 -9.55 5.10 9.94
CA PRO A 81 -9.78 4.62 8.59
C PRO A 81 -10.99 5.30 7.93
N ASN A 82 -10.76 5.94 6.78
CA ASN A 82 -11.77 6.73 6.07
C ASN A 82 -12.40 5.98 4.88
N TYR A 83 -12.00 4.72 4.67
CA TYR A 83 -12.51 3.86 3.62
C TYR A 83 -12.78 2.45 4.19
N THR A 84 -13.77 1.77 3.63
CA THR A 84 -14.05 0.37 3.95
C THR A 84 -13.96 -0.44 2.66
N TRP A 85 -13.01 -1.37 2.62
CA TRP A 85 -12.93 -2.33 1.52
C TRP A 85 -13.74 -3.58 1.87
N ILE A 86 -14.55 -4.05 0.92
CA ILE A 86 -15.30 -5.30 1.07
C ILE A 86 -14.56 -6.37 0.27
N ASN A 87 -14.07 -7.40 0.95
CA ASN A 87 -13.37 -8.48 0.29
C ASN A 87 -14.33 -9.37 -0.53
N PRO A 88 -13.84 -10.24 -1.43
CA PRO A 88 -14.69 -11.14 -2.21
C PRO A 88 -15.58 -12.09 -1.39
N SER A 89 -15.28 -12.32 -0.11
CA SER A 89 -16.12 -13.10 0.80
C SER A 89 -17.16 -12.25 1.55
N GLY A 90 -17.25 -10.95 1.30
CA GLY A 90 -18.21 -10.04 1.93
C GLY A 90 -17.77 -9.45 3.27
N LEU A 91 -16.54 -9.68 3.72
CA LEU A 91 -16.00 -9.11 4.95
C LEU A 91 -15.59 -7.65 4.74
N SER A 92 -16.07 -6.77 5.61
CA SER A 92 -15.66 -5.36 5.66
C SER A 92 -14.32 -5.21 6.36
N ILE A 93 -13.38 -4.53 5.72
CA ILE A 93 -12.02 -4.31 6.19
C ILE A 93 -11.77 -2.80 6.23
N PRO A 94 -11.43 -2.23 7.40
CA PRO A 94 -11.01 -0.84 7.51
C PRO A 94 -9.81 -0.56 6.60
N SER A 95 -9.80 0.57 5.93
CA SER A 95 -8.81 0.92 4.91
C SER A 95 -8.62 2.42 4.85
N TYR A 96 -7.51 2.87 4.27
CA TYR A 96 -7.25 4.29 4.06
C TYR A 96 -7.29 4.62 2.58
N THR A 97 -7.86 5.78 2.28
CA THR A 97 -7.76 6.41 0.97
C THR A 97 -7.27 7.84 1.12
N THR A 98 -6.34 8.25 0.27
CA THR A 98 -5.85 9.63 0.22
C THR A 98 -5.62 10.04 -1.22
N GLU A 99 -5.51 11.34 -1.42
CA GLU A 99 -5.02 11.92 -2.66
C GLU A 99 -3.73 12.69 -2.38
N SER A 100 -2.82 12.71 -3.34
CA SER A 100 -1.65 13.57 -3.26
C SER A 100 -2.04 15.06 -3.24
N PHE A 101 -1.23 15.88 -2.57
CA PHE A 101 -1.49 17.33 -2.46
C PHE A 101 -1.42 18.02 -3.83
N ASN A 102 -0.34 17.78 -4.55
CA ASN A 102 -0.11 18.24 -5.93
C ASN A 102 -0.48 17.16 -6.96
N PRO A 103 -0.67 17.55 -8.24
CA PRO A 103 -0.78 16.63 -9.36
C PRO A 103 0.42 15.68 -9.51
N ALA A 104 0.20 14.49 -10.06
CA ALA A 104 1.20 13.42 -10.18
C ALA A 104 2.47 13.88 -10.92
N GLY A 105 2.30 14.70 -11.97
CA GLY A 105 3.38 15.24 -12.79
C GLY A 105 4.33 16.19 -12.06
N TRP A 106 3.92 16.73 -10.90
CA TRP A 106 4.82 17.52 -10.04
C TRP A 106 5.89 16.66 -9.39
N TYR A 107 5.59 15.38 -9.16
CA TYR A 107 6.49 14.46 -8.46
C TYR A 107 7.34 13.65 -9.45
N ALA A 108 6.73 13.14 -10.51
CA ALA A 108 7.43 12.36 -11.53
C ALA A 108 6.67 12.30 -12.86
N LYS A 109 7.39 11.96 -13.93
CA LYS A 109 6.83 11.59 -15.23
C LYS A 109 7.46 10.29 -15.72
N GLY A 110 6.74 9.57 -16.56
CA GLY A 110 7.17 8.28 -17.14
C GLY A 110 6.92 7.10 -16.21
N ASP A 111 7.69 6.03 -16.42
CA ASP A 111 7.56 4.79 -15.65
C ASP A 111 8.18 4.95 -14.25
N VAL A 112 7.36 4.70 -13.23
CA VAL A 112 7.75 4.85 -11.82
C VAL A 112 7.25 3.68 -10.97
N THR A 113 7.93 3.45 -9.86
CA THR A 113 7.48 2.54 -8.81
C THR A 113 6.93 3.37 -7.66
N LEU A 114 5.63 3.25 -7.39
CA LEU A 114 5.02 3.75 -6.17
C LEU A 114 5.35 2.79 -5.02
N VAL A 115 5.93 3.33 -3.96
CA VAL A 115 6.20 2.64 -2.70
C VAL A 115 5.32 3.23 -1.63
N VAL A 116 4.59 2.41 -0.90
CA VAL A 116 3.77 2.80 0.24
C VAL A 116 4.29 2.08 1.47
N GLU A 117 4.62 2.84 2.51
CA GLU A 117 5.11 2.36 3.79
C GLU A 117 4.03 2.56 4.84
N GLU A 118 3.58 1.47 5.46
CA GLU A 118 2.67 1.50 6.60
C GLU A 118 3.45 1.16 7.87
N ARG A 119 3.54 2.12 8.80
CA ARG A 119 4.19 1.93 10.10
C ARG A 119 3.16 1.61 11.17
N PHE A 120 3.52 0.69 12.07
CA PHE A 120 2.65 0.22 13.15
C PHE A 120 3.20 0.62 14.52
N SER A 121 2.31 0.80 15.48
CA SER A 121 2.63 1.06 16.90
C SER A 121 3.21 -0.12 17.66
N ALA A 122 3.65 -1.17 16.96
CA ALA A 122 4.22 -2.35 17.55
C ALA A 122 5.65 -2.10 18.04
N SER A 123 5.99 -2.65 19.21
CA SER A 123 7.39 -2.82 19.61
C SER A 123 7.97 -4.07 18.93
N GLY A 124 9.09 -3.90 18.21
CA GLY A 124 9.81 -5.00 17.56
C GLY A 124 10.04 -4.81 16.05
N PRO A 125 10.71 -5.77 15.39
CA PRO A 125 11.18 -5.66 14.00
C PRO A 125 10.09 -5.72 12.93
N ALA A 126 8.83 -5.98 13.31
CA ALA A 126 7.66 -6.04 12.42
C ALA A 126 6.78 -4.79 12.55
N ASN A 127 7.39 -3.61 12.63
CA ASN A 127 6.70 -2.32 12.76
C ASN A 127 6.51 -1.59 11.43
N LEU A 128 6.79 -2.25 10.30
CA LEU A 128 6.69 -1.69 8.96
C LEU A 128 6.16 -2.74 7.98
N ALA A 129 5.20 -2.36 7.16
CA ALA A 129 4.83 -3.05 5.94
C ALA A 129 5.12 -2.14 4.74
N THR A 130 5.65 -2.72 3.66
CA THR A 130 5.95 -1.98 2.44
C THR A 130 5.20 -2.60 1.28
N TYR A 131 4.53 -1.75 0.50
CA TYR A 131 3.77 -2.12 -0.68
C TYR A 131 4.36 -1.40 -1.88
N THR A 132 4.53 -2.10 -3.00
CA THR A 132 5.10 -1.49 -4.20
C THR A 132 4.26 -1.83 -5.41
N THR A 133 4.04 -0.85 -6.27
CA THR A 133 3.35 -1.04 -7.54
C THR A 133 4.01 -0.21 -8.63
N LYS A 134 4.04 -0.71 -9.86
CA LYS A 134 4.56 0.04 -11.01
C LYS A 134 3.43 0.80 -11.67
N ILE A 135 3.63 2.08 -11.94
CA ILE A 135 2.66 2.94 -12.64
C ILE A 135 3.38 3.78 -13.68
N GLN A 136 2.62 4.34 -14.61
CA GLN A 136 3.12 5.26 -15.62
C GLN A 136 2.42 6.61 -15.46
N ILE A 137 3.19 7.69 -15.42
CA ILE A 137 2.64 9.06 -15.36
C ILE A 137 2.85 9.72 -16.73
N VAL A 138 1.77 10.13 -17.39
CA VAL A 138 1.74 10.68 -18.76
C VAL A 138 1.05 12.04 -18.78
N ASP A 139 1.32 12.88 -19.79
CA ASP A 139 0.68 14.21 -19.92
C ASP A 139 -0.82 14.17 -20.19
#